data_AF-A0A484ZNM1-F1
#
_entry.id   AF-A0A484ZNM1-F1
#
_cell.length_a   1.000
_cell.length_b   1.000
_cell.length_c   1.000
_cell.angle_alpha   90.00
_cell.angle_beta   90.00
_cell.angle_gamma   90.00
#
_symmetry.space_group_name_H-M   'P 1'
#
loop_
_entity.id
_entity.type
_entity.pdbx_description
1 polymer ?
#
loop_
_entity_poly.entity_id
_entity_poly.type
_entity_poly.pdbx_seq_one_letter_code
_entity_poly.pdbx_strand_id
1 'polypeptide(L)'
;MRKPTDLLSLTTWQMVMGAIVLSVIAVMTHSKPIEWHPYLWGALAYNAILGTAIAWVLWMFILKNLPAGIAGLGTLAIPVCGALMSWWLLGERPNSFELVGISLVVVALALVSIPKSKVVK
;
A
#
# COMPACT_ATOMS: atom_id res chain seq x y z
N MET A 1 -14.36 12.18 -28.82
CA MET A 1 -14.10 12.64 -27.44
C MET A 1 -14.22 11.45 -26.50
N ARG A 2 -13.10 10.90 -26.02
CA ARG A 2 -13.13 9.92 -24.92
C ARG A 2 -13.43 10.71 -23.65
N LYS A 3 -14.57 10.47 -22.99
CA LYS A 3 -14.79 10.97 -21.63
C LYS A 3 -13.59 10.52 -20.80
N PRO A 4 -12.94 11.37 -20.00
CA PRO A 4 -11.92 10.90 -19.07
C PRO A 4 -12.61 9.83 -18.24
N THR A 5 -12.20 8.58 -18.43
CA THR A 5 -12.70 7.46 -17.62
C THR A 5 -12.37 7.84 -16.20
N ASP A 6 -13.39 8.03 -15.38
CA ASP A 6 -13.20 8.37 -13.99
C ASP A 6 -12.39 7.24 -13.36
N LEU A 7 -11.12 7.53 -13.07
CA LEU A 7 -10.15 6.54 -12.58
C LEU A 7 -10.68 5.88 -11.31
N LEU A 8 -11.44 6.63 -10.51
CA LEU A 8 -12.10 6.12 -9.31
C LEU A 8 -13.21 5.12 -9.65
N SER A 9 -14.02 5.39 -10.68
CA SER A 9 -15.04 4.46 -11.16
C SER A 9 -14.42 3.17 -11.69
N LEU A 10 -13.31 3.27 -12.44
CA LEU A 10 -12.58 2.11 -12.97
C LEU A 10 -12.01 1.24 -11.83
N THR A 11 -11.32 1.85 -10.86
CA THR A 11 -10.76 1.12 -9.72
C THR A 11 -11.84 0.52 -8.84
N THR A 12 -12.98 1.20 -8.66
CA THR A 12 -14.14 0.67 -7.94
C THR A 12 -14.65 -0.61 -8.60
N TRP A 13 -14.90 -0.58 -9.92
CA TRP A 13 -15.36 -1.77 -10.64
C TRP A 13 -14.33 -2.90 -10.64
N GLN A 14 -13.04 -2.57 -10.74
CA GLN A 14 -11.96 -3.55 -10.61
C GLN A 14 -11.98 -4.23 -9.21
N MET A 15 -12.16 -3.47 -8.13
CA MET A 15 -12.21 -4.02 -6.77
C MET A 15 -13.44 -4.89 -6.55
N VAL A 16 -14.61 -4.50 -7.09
CA VAL A 16 -15.84 -5.31 -7.03
C VAL A 16 -15.64 -6.64 -7.74
N MET A 17 -15.09 -6.62 -8.97
CA MET A 17 -14.81 -7.84 -9.72
C MET A 17 -13.79 -8.72 -8.98
N GLY A 18 -12.73 -8.13 -8.43
CA GLY A 18 -11.74 -8.84 -7.61
C GLY A 18 -12.37 -9.50 -6.38
N ALA A 19 -13.26 -8.79 -5.67
CA ALA A 19 -13.97 -9.32 -4.52
C ALA A 19 -14.87 -10.50 -4.88
N ILE A 20 -15.58 -10.43 -6.01
CA ILE A 20 -16.42 -11.53 -6.50
C ILE A 20 -15.56 -12.77 -6.80
N VAL A 21 -14.48 -12.61 -7.55
CA VAL A 21 -13.57 -13.72 -7.90
C VAL A 21 -12.97 -14.35 -6.64
N LEU A 22 -12.48 -13.52 -5.71
CA LEU A 22 -11.93 -14.01 -4.44
C LEU A 22 -12.98 -14.71 -3.58
N SER A 23 -14.23 -14.25 -3.60
CA SER A 23 -15.34 -14.90 -2.88
C SER A 23 -15.65 -16.29 -3.45
N VAL A 24 -15.66 -16.42 -4.78
CA VAL A 24 -15.83 -17.73 -5.45
C VAL A 24 -14.70 -18.68 -5.05
N ILE A 25 -13.45 -18.22 -5.11
CA ILE A 25 -12.29 -19.01 -4.70
C ILE A 25 -12.39 -19.42 -3.23
N ALA A 26 -12.79 -18.51 -2.34
CA ALA A 26 -12.95 -18.78 -0.92
C ALA A 26 -14.00 -19.86 -0.64
N VAL A 27 -15.10 -19.91 -1.41
CA VAL A 27 -16.11 -20.99 -1.32
C VAL A 27 -15.56 -22.32 -1.86
N MET A 28 -14.74 -22.28 -2.91
CA MET A 28 -14.15 -23.48 -3.50
C MET A 28 -12.99 -24.08 -2.68
N THR A 29 -12.35 -23.29 -1.82
CA THR A 29 -11.25 -23.75 -0.97
C THR A 29 -11.74 -24.18 0.41
N HIS A 30 -11.38 -25.40 0.80
CA HIS A 30 -11.68 -25.90 2.15
C HIS A 30 -10.73 -25.23 3.16
N SER A 31 -11.21 -24.15 3.75
CA SER A 31 -10.53 -23.43 4.83
C SER A 31 -11.10 -23.81 6.19
N LYS A 32 -10.36 -23.59 7.27
CA LYS A 32 -10.91 -23.69 8.63
C LYS A 32 -12.19 -22.86 8.75
N PRO A 33 -13.19 -23.31 9.51
CA PRO A 33 -14.40 -22.53 9.76
C PRO A 33 -14.06 -21.13 10.29
N ILE A 34 -14.78 -20.11 9.82
CA ILE A 34 -14.58 -18.74 10.29
C ILE A 34 -15.10 -18.66 11.73
N GLU A 35 -14.21 -18.38 12.67
CA GLU A 35 -14.55 -18.07 14.05
C GLU A 35 -14.97 -16.59 14.14
N TRP A 36 -16.27 -16.35 14.15
CA TRP A 36 -16.84 -15.00 14.20
C TRP A 36 -16.67 -14.39 15.59
N HIS A 37 -15.58 -13.64 15.79
CA HIS A 37 -15.30 -12.87 17.01
C HIS A 37 -15.44 -11.36 16.76
N PRO A 38 -15.87 -10.53 17.73
CA PRO A 38 -15.92 -9.07 17.57
C PRO A 38 -14.58 -8.45 17.13
N TYR A 39 -13.47 -9.06 17.55
CA TYR A 39 -12.13 -8.68 17.10
C TYR A 39 -11.95 -8.82 15.58
N LEU A 40 -12.49 -9.89 14.98
CA LEU A 40 -12.42 -10.11 13.53
C LEU A 40 -13.12 -8.98 12.77
N TRP A 41 -14.30 -8.57 13.23
CA TRP A 41 -15.02 -7.44 12.66
C TRP A 41 -14.23 -6.14 12.76
N GLY A 42 -13.63 -5.87 13.92
CA GLY A 42 -12.77 -4.70 14.12
C GLY A 42 -11.54 -4.71 13.21
N ALA A 43 -10.84 -5.83 13.11
CA ALA A 43 -9.67 -5.99 12.25
C ALA A 43 -10.04 -5.85 10.76
N LEU A 44 -11.17 -6.43 10.33
CA LEU A 44 -11.67 -6.34 8.97
C LEU A 44 -12.06 -4.90 8.62
N ALA A 45 -12.79 -4.21 9.51
CA ALA A 45 -13.18 -2.82 9.31
C ALA A 45 -11.96 -1.90 9.24
N TYR A 46 -10.98 -2.08 10.14
CA TYR A 46 -9.72 -1.35 10.11
C TYR A 46 -8.99 -1.54 8.78
N ASN A 47 -8.84 -2.80 8.33
CA ASN A 47 -8.12 -3.10 7.09
C ASN A 47 -8.86 -2.59 5.84
N ALA A 48 -10.17 -2.77 5.76
CA ALA A 48 -10.97 -2.34 4.63
C ALA A 48 -11.04 -0.80 4.50
N ILE A 49 -11.23 -0.10 5.62
CA ILE A 49 -11.43 1.36 5.62
C ILE A 49 -10.09 2.09 5.62
N LEU A 50 -9.26 1.87 6.64
CA LEU A 50 -8.00 2.61 6.82
C LEU A 50 -6.89 2.03 5.95
N GLY A 51 -6.71 0.70 5.99
CA GLY A 51 -5.66 0.02 5.26
C GLY A 51 -5.84 0.05 3.74
N THR A 52 -7.08 0.14 3.26
CA THR A 52 -7.41 -0.01 1.84
C THR A 52 -8.08 1.22 1.27
N ALA A 53 -9.31 1.56 1.68
CA ALA A 53 -10.09 2.61 1.02
C ALA A 53 -9.42 3.99 1.11
N ILE A 54 -9.03 4.42 2.32
CA ILE A 54 -8.37 5.71 2.54
C ILE A 54 -6.99 5.73 1.87
N ALA A 55 -6.21 4.65 2.00
CA ALA A 55 -4.91 4.53 1.35
C ALA A 55 -5.01 4.67 -0.17
N TRP A 56 -6.02 4.06 -0.80
CA TRP A 56 -6.26 4.20 -2.24
C TRP A 56 -6.64 5.62 -2.66
N VAL A 57 -7.49 6.29 -1.89
CA VAL A 57 -7.86 7.70 -2.15
C VAL A 57 -6.62 8.60 -2.08
N LEU A 58 -5.80 8.43 -1.05
CA LEU A 58 -4.53 9.17 -0.91
C LEU A 58 -3.56 8.84 -2.05
N TRP A 59 -3.49 7.59 -2.48
CA TRP A 59 -2.66 7.19 -3.62
C TRP A 59 -3.12 7.86 -4.92
N MET A 60 -4.42 7.87 -5.21
CA MET A 60 -4.96 8.60 -6.37
C MET A 60 -4.69 10.10 -6.28
N PHE A 61 -4.77 10.67 -5.08
CA PHE A 61 -4.41 12.06 -4.84
C PHE A 61 -2.93 12.32 -5.15
N ILE A 62 -2.02 11.44 -4.71
CA ILE A 62 -0.59 11.53 -5.03
C ILE A 62 -0.37 11.44 -6.54
N LEU A 63 -0.97 10.46 -7.22
CA LEU A 63 -0.84 10.29 -8.67
C LEU A 63 -1.39 11.48 -9.48
N LYS A 64 -2.38 12.19 -8.94
CA LYS A 64 -2.91 13.41 -9.57
C LYS A 64 -1.98 14.61 -9.41
N ASN A 65 -1.16 14.65 -8.36
CA ASN A 65 -0.34 15.82 -8.01
C ASN A 65 1.17 15.63 -8.27
N LEU A 66 1.65 14.39 -8.36
CA LEU A 66 3.06 14.06 -8.56
C LEU A 66 3.26 13.22 -9.83
N PRO A 67 4.41 13.38 -10.50
CA PRO A 67 4.83 12.44 -11.55
C PRO A 67 4.88 11.00 -11.01
N ALA A 68 4.38 10.05 -11.80
CA ALA A 68 4.31 8.64 -11.41
C ALA A 68 5.66 8.06 -10.95
N GLY A 69 6.78 8.54 -11.51
CA GLY A 69 8.12 8.13 -11.08
C GLY A 69 8.43 8.52 -9.63
N ILE A 70 8.06 9.74 -9.19
CA ILE A 70 8.29 10.20 -7.81
C ILE A 70 7.33 9.50 -6.85
N ALA A 71 6.05 9.38 -7.24
CA ALA A 71 5.05 8.65 -6.47
C ALA A 71 5.46 7.18 -6.25
N GLY A 72 5.95 6.52 -7.31
CA GLY A 72 6.43 5.14 -7.27
C GLY A 72 7.66 4.99 -6.37
N LEU A 73 8.62 5.90 -6.44
CA LEU A 73 9.79 5.87 -5.55
C LEU A 73 9.38 6.03 -4.08
N GLY A 74 8.37 6.83 -3.79
CA GLY A 74 7.80 6.95 -2.45
C GLY A 74 7.27 5.63 -1.87
N THR A 75 6.86 4.67 -2.72
CA THR A 75 6.38 3.35 -2.25
C THR A 75 7.50 2.50 -1.64
N LEU A 76 8.77 2.83 -1.90
CA LEU A 76 9.92 2.20 -1.23
C LEU A 76 9.91 2.48 0.27
N ALA A 77 9.23 3.53 0.75
CA ALA A 77 9.08 3.78 2.18
C ALA A 77 8.18 2.75 2.88
N ILE A 78 7.28 2.07 2.15
CA ILE A 78 6.32 1.09 2.72
C ILE A 78 7.04 -0.04 3.48
N PRO A 79 8.02 -0.76 2.92
CA PRO A 79 8.72 -1.82 3.66
C PRO A 79 9.49 -1.29 4.87
N VAL A 80 10.06 -0.07 4.81
CA VAL A 80 10.74 0.55 5.95
C VAL A 80 9.77 0.83 7.08
N CYS A 81 8.64 1.50 6.78
CA CYS A 81 7.58 1.73 7.75
C CYS A 81 7.03 0.41 8.30
N GLY A 82 6.84 -0.60 7.45
CA GLY A 82 6.39 -1.93 7.85
C GLY A 82 7.33 -2.59 8.85
N ALA A 83 8.64 -2.59 8.58
CA ALA A 83 9.64 -3.16 9.47
C ALA A 83 9.73 -2.39 10.80
N LEU A 84 9.68 -1.05 10.76
CA LEU A 84 9.67 -0.22 11.96
C LEU A 84 8.41 -0.45 12.82
N MET A 85 7.25 -0.59 12.17
CA MET A 85 6.00 -0.92 12.85
C MET A 85 6.00 -2.34 13.41
N SER A 86 6.60 -3.33 12.71
CA SER A 86 6.75 -4.69 13.25
C SER A 86 7.63 -4.69 14.49
N TRP A 87 8.77 -3.99 14.44
CA TRP A 87 9.64 -3.86 15.60
C TRP A 87 8.94 -3.19 16.78
N TRP A 88 8.22 -2.09 16.53
CA TRP A 88 7.57 -1.34 17.59
C TRP A 88 6.32 -2.03 18.17
N LEU A 89 5.47 -2.58 17.30
CA LEU A 89 4.14 -3.08 17.68
C LEU A 89 4.16 -4.57 18.05
N LEU A 90 4.96 -5.38 17.36
CA LEU A 90 5.09 -6.82 17.61
C LEU A 90 6.31 -7.14 18.50
N GLY A 91 7.23 -6.19 18.70
CA GLY A 91 8.44 -6.39 19.52
C GLY A 91 9.52 -7.22 18.82
N GLU A 92 9.39 -7.45 17.52
CA GLU A 92 10.37 -8.20 16.72
C GLU A 92 11.68 -7.43 16.63
N ARG A 93 12.82 -8.06 16.95
CA ARG A 93 14.11 -7.38 16.85
C ARG A 93 14.64 -7.53 15.42
N PRO A 94 14.82 -6.42 14.67
CA PRO A 94 15.30 -6.53 13.30
C PRO A 94 16.70 -7.14 13.26
N ASN A 95 16.89 -8.11 12.37
CA ASN A 95 18.18 -8.75 12.16
C ASN A 95 19.15 -7.78 11.46
N SER A 96 20.46 -8.03 11.54
CA SER A 96 21.48 -7.21 10.89
C SER A 96 21.24 -7.04 9.39
N PHE A 97 20.74 -8.08 8.71
CA PHE A 97 20.38 -8.00 7.28
C PHE A 97 19.19 -7.08 7.00
N GLU A 98 18.17 -7.08 7.86
CA GLU A 98 17.02 -6.17 7.73
C GLU A 98 17.46 -4.73 7.93
N LEU A 99 18.35 -4.48 8.89
CA LEU A 99 18.89 -3.15 9.15
C LEU A 99 19.67 -2.61 7.94
N VAL A 100 20.45 -3.47 7.27
CA VAL A 100 21.13 -3.12 6.02
C VAL A 100 20.11 -2.82 4.91
N GLY A 101 19.07 -3.63 4.76
CA GLY A 101 18.00 -3.38 3.80
C GLY A 101 17.29 -2.03 4.03
N ILE A 102 16.90 -1.76 5.28
CA ILE A 102 16.26 -0.50 5.68
C ILE A 102 17.16 0.70 5.37
N SER A 103 18.44 0.62 5.73
CA SER A 103 19.39 1.71 5.49
C SER A 103 19.61 1.98 4.00
N LEU A 104 19.72 0.95 3.16
CA LEU A 104 19.82 1.10 1.70
C LEU A 104 18.60 1.80 1.11
N VAL A 105 17.39 1.45 1.56
CA VAL A 105 16.16 2.09 1.10
C VAL A 105 16.10 3.56 1.51
N VAL A 106 16.48 3.87 2.75
CA VAL A 106 16.55 5.26 3.25
C VAL A 106 17.54 6.08 2.41
N VAL A 107 18.71 5.52 2.08
CA VAL A 107 19.70 6.17 1.22
C VAL A 107 19.15 6.40 -0.19
N ALA A 108 18.48 5.41 -0.79
CA ALA A 108 17.88 5.55 -2.11
C ALA A 108 16.81 6.66 -2.13
N LEU A 109 15.93 6.70 -1.12
CA LEU A 109 14.92 7.74 -0.97
C LEU A 109 15.53 9.13 -0.77
N ALA A 110 16.59 9.24 0.04
CA ALA A 110 17.32 10.48 0.23
C ALA A 110 17.90 10.98 -1.09
N LEU A 111 18.60 10.12 -1.85
CA LEU A 111 19.19 10.47 -3.14
C LEU A 111 18.16 10.92 -4.18
N VAL A 112 17.00 10.27 -4.21
CA VAL A 112 15.88 10.62 -5.10
C VAL A 112 15.23 11.95 -4.72
N SER A 113 15.17 12.25 -3.42
CA SER A 113 14.53 13.47 -2.90
C SER A 113 15.40 14.71 -3.09
N ILE A 114 16.68 14.56 -3.44
CA ILE A 114 17.56 15.69 -3.75
C ILE A 114 17.02 16.39 -5.00
N PRO A 115 16.69 17.70 -4.93
CA PRO A 115 16.23 18.44 -6.09
C PRO A 115 17.27 18.39 -7.20
N LYS A 116 16.90 17.96 -8.41
CA LYS A 116 17.75 18.19 -9.58
C LYS A 116 17.87 19.70 -9.76
N SER A 117 19.05 20.25 -9.45
CA SER A 117 19.42 21.62 -9.81
C SER A 117 19.05 21.82 -11.28
N LYS A 118 18.31 22.90 -11.58
CA LYS A 118 17.96 23.24 -12.95
C LYS A 118 19.27 23.33 -13.74
N VAL A 119 19.50 22.39 -14.65
CA VAL A 119 20.50 22.57 -15.70
C VAL A 119 19.93 23.66 -16.59
N VAL A 120 20.30 24.90 -16.27
CA VAL A 120 20.02 26.08 -17.09
C VAL A 120 20.68 25.81 -18.44
N LYS A 121 19.85 25.70 -19.48
CA LYS A 121 20.27 25.95 -20.85
C LYS A 121 19.80 27.36 -21.21
#